data_AF-A0A7I9ZEA6-F1
#
_entry.id   AF-A0A7I9ZEA6-F1
#
_cell.length_a   1.000
_cell.length_b   1.000
_cell.length_c   1.000
_cell.angle_alpha   90.00
_cell.angle_beta   90.00
_cell.angle_gamma   90.00
#
_symmetry.space_group_name_H-M   'P 1'
#
loop_
_entity.id
_entity.type
_entity.pdbx_description
1 polymer ?
#
loop_
_entity_poly.entity_id
_entity_poly.type
_entity_poly.pdbx_seq_one_letter_code
_entity_poly.pdbx_strand_id
1 'polypeptide(L)'
;MGRKGWGGAPPADDEEARKRIVDAAIRSMERRGPQGTSLSTIASDLGITRPTVYRYFATIDELVTAASDVALGGWTARIADSRRASTTRWTCSSRRWPTSSSASPKNHC
;
A
#
# COMPACT_ATOMS: atom_id res chain seq x y z
N MET A 1 24.02 27.98 11.53
CA MET A 1 22.91 27.20 12.11
C MET A 1 22.63 26.00 11.20
N GLY A 2 22.95 24.79 11.66
CA GLY A 2 22.76 23.57 10.89
C GLY A 2 21.27 23.31 10.68
N ARG A 3 20.83 23.36 9.43
CA ARG A 3 19.51 22.89 9.00
C ARG A 3 19.41 21.40 9.38
N LYS A 4 18.75 21.14 10.50
CA LYS A 4 18.40 19.80 10.99
C LYS A 4 17.40 19.20 10.01
N GLY A 5 17.91 18.49 9.01
CA GLY A 5 17.10 17.77 8.03
C GLY A 5 16.16 16.79 8.72
N TRP A 6 15.05 16.45 8.07
CA TRP A 6 14.03 15.53 8.56
C TRP A 6 13.26 16.01 9.80
N GLY A 7 13.10 17.33 9.95
CA GLY A 7 12.38 17.90 11.09
C GLY A 7 13.03 17.62 12.45
N GLY A 8 14.31 17.21 12.48
CA GLY A 8 15.03 16.84 13.70
C GLY A 8 15.02 15.34 14.03
N ALA A 9 14.34 14.51 13.24
CA ALA A 9 14.30 13.06 13.42
C ALA A 9 14.84 12.35 12.16
N PRO A 10 16.17 12.15 12.03
CA PRO A 10 16.73 11.43 10.90
C PRO A 10 16.17 9.99 10.85
N PRO A 11 15.96 9.43 9.65
CA PRO A 11 15.55 8.04 9.50
C PRO A 11 16.67 7.10 9.96
N ALA A 12 16.28 5.91 10.44
CA ALA A 12 17.24 4.91 10.94
C ALA A 12 18.07 4.29 9.81
N ASP A 13 17.45 4.12 8.64
CA ASP A 13 18.07 3.55 7.44
C ASP A 13 17.50 4.20 6.16
N ASP A 14 18.02 3.77 5.01
CA ASP A 14 17.61 4.27 3.70
C ASP A 14 16.21 3.80 3.29
N GLU A 15 15.71 2.70 3.85
CA GLU A 15 14.38 2.17 3.55
C GLU A 15 13.28 2.95 4.28
N GLU A 16 13.48 3.24 5.56
CA GLU A 16 12.64 4.13 6.36
C GLU A 16 12.61 5.54 5.75
N ALA A 17 13.75 6.02 5.26
CA ALA A 17 13.82 7.29 4.53
C ALA A 17 12.96 7.27 3.26
N ARG A 18 13.10 6.22 2.45
CA ARG A 18 12.31 6.02 1.22
C ARG A 18 10.81 5.97 1.54
N LYS A 19 10.42 5.22 2.58
CA LYS A 19 9.03 5.09 3.02
C LYS A 19 8.43 6.44 3.43
N ARG A 20 9.15 7.23 4.24
CA ARG A 20 8.69 8.58 4.63
C ARG A 20 8.49 9.51 3.45
N ILE A 21 9.35 9.42 2.43
CA ILE A 21 9.23 10.19 1.19
C ILE A 21 7.99 9.77 0.40
N VAL A 22 7.75 8.47 0.26
CA VAL A 22 6.54 7.93 -0.39
C VAL A 22 5.27 8.33 0.36
N ASP A 23 5.25 8.21 1.68
CA ASP A 23 4.11 8.63 2.50
C ASP A 23 3.82 10.12 2.36
N ALA A 24 4.86 10.96 2.29
CA ALA A 24 4.71 12.39 2.05
C ALA A 24 4.18 12.67 0.63
N ALA A 25 4.60 11.90 -0.37
CA ALA A 25 4.09 11.99 -1.73
C ALA A 25 2.59 11.65 -1.79
N ILE A 26 2.17 10.53 -1.19
CA ILE A 26 0.75 10.12 -1.11
C ILE A 26 -0.08 11.22 -0.47
N ARG A 27 0.35 11.73 0.70
CA ARG A 27 -0.33 12.83 1.39
C ARG A 27 -0.40 14.11 0.56
N SER A 28 0.62 14.41 -0.25
CA SER A 28 0.60 15.57 -1.14
C SER A 28 -0.39 15.36 -2.29
N MET A 29 -0.46 14.15 -2.86
CA MET A 29 -1.42 13.80 -3.91
C MET A 29 -2.86 13.87 -3.41
N GLU A 30 -3.14 13.39 -2.21
CA GLU A 30 -4.47 13.49 -1.59
C GLU A 30 -4.93 14.95 -1.40
N ARG A 31 -4.00 15.84 -1.00
CA ARG A 31 -4.34 17.25 -0.74
C ARG A 31 -4.40 18.12 -1.99
N ARG A 32 -3.50 17.89 -2.96
CA ARG A 32 -3.24 18.82 -4.09
C ARG A 32 -3.53 18.20 -5.45
N GLY A 33 -3.87 16.91 -5.49
CA GLY A 33 -3.95 16.14 -6.71
C GLY A 33 -2.57 15.78 -7.30
N PRO A 34 -2.55 14.94 -8.35
CA PRO A 34 -1.32 14.47 -8.98
C PRO A 34 -0.52 15.61 -9.65
N GLN A 35 -1.21 16.58 -10.26
CA GLN A 35 -0.58 17.72 -10.95
C GLN A 35 0.04 18.77 -10.01
N GLY A 36 -0.42 18.82 -8.75
CA GLY A 36 0.09 19.76 -7.73
C GLY A 36 1.23 19.20 -6.89
N THR A 37 1.66 17.97 -7.16
CA THR A 37 2.72 17.29 -6.41
C THR A 37 4.06 17.52 -7.10
N SER A 38 5.02 18.10 -6.37
CA SER A 38 6.38 18.35 -6.86
C SER A 38 7.42 17.85 -5.85
N LEU A 39 8.62 17.47 -6.32
CA LEU A 39 9.74 17.12 -5.42
C LEU A 39 10.06 18.24 -4.42
N SER A 40 9.91 19.50 -4.84
CA SER A 40 10.11 20.67 -3.97
C SER A 40 9.06 20.75 -2.87
N THR A 41 7.80 20.45 -3.20
CA THR A 41 6.69 20.41 -2.24
C THR A 41 6.92 19.32 -1.20
N ILE A 42 7.33 18.12 -1.64
CA ILE A 42 7.58 16.97 -0.76
C ILE A 42 8.80 17.22 0.14
N ALA A 43 9.87 17.78 -0.43
CA ALA A 43 11.04 18.17 0.35
C ALA A 43 10.69 19.20 1.43
N SER A 44 9.84 20.17 1.09
CA SER A 44 9.35 21.19 2.03
C SER A 44 8.48 20.58 3.13
N ASP A 45 7.56 19.68 2.78
CA ASP A 45 6.69 18.96 3.73
C ASP A 45 7.51 18.13 4.73
N LEU A 46 8.67 17.60 4.33
CA LEU A 46 9.57 16.78 5.17
C LEU A 46 10.67 17.60 5.87
N GLY A 47 10.81 18.90 5.58
CA GLY A 47 11.90 19.71 6.09
C GLY A 47 13.29 19.23 5.64
N ILE A 48 13.38 18.66 4.42
CA ILE A 48 14.63 18.22 3.79
C ILE A 48 14.93 19.04 2.54
N THR A 49 16.14 18.86 1.99
CA THR A 49 16.55 19.55 0.77
C THR A 49 16.23 18.70 -0.46
N ARG A 50 15.98 19.33 -1.62
CA ARG A 50 15.76 18.62 -2.89
C ARG A 50 16.86 17.59 -3.23
N PRO A 51 18.18 17.88 -3.04
CA PRO A 51 19.24 16.90 -3.26
C PRO A 51 19.09 15.63 -2.42
N THR A 52 18.56 15.76 -1.19
CA THR A 52 18.30 14.60 -0.34
C THR A 52 17.23 13.69 -0.95
N VAL A 53 16.21 14.27 -1.58
CA VAL A 53 15.16 13.49 -2.26
C VAL A 53 15.71 12.86 -3.55
N TYR A 54 16.50 13.60 -4.32
CA TYR A 54 17.16 13.11 -5.54
C TYR A 54 18.07 11.89 -5.30
N ARG A 55 18.61 11.74 -4.07
CA ARG A 55 19.38 10.54 -3.70
C ARG A 55 18.55 9.25 -3.76
N TYR A 56 17.25 9.33 -3.45
CA TYR A 56 16.37 8.18 -3.36
C TYR A 56 15.52 7.96 -4.60
N PHE A 57 15.11 9.05 -5.27
CA PHE A 57 14.28 9.04 -6.47
C PHE A 57 14.87 10.00 -7.49
N ALA A 58 15.21 9.49 -8.67
CA ALA A 58 15.85 10.29 -9.71
C ALA A 58 14.86 11.25 -10.38
N THR A 59 13.58 10.85 -10.49
CA THR A 59 12.52 11.63 -11.14
C THR A 59 11.26 11.69 -10.30
N ILE A 60 10.39 12.66 -10.63
CA ILE A 60 9.08 12.73 -10.01
C ILE A 60 8.19 11.58 -10.44
N ASP A 61 8.30 11.14 -11.69
CA ASP A 61 7.52 10.02 -12.20
C ASP A 61 7.83 8.74 -11.41
N GLU A 62 9.11 8.48 -11.12
CA GLU A 62 9.51 7.34 -10.29
C GLU A 62 8.87 7.38 -8.88
N LEU A 63 8.86 8.57 -8.27
CA LEU A 63 8.23 8.76 -6.97
C LEU A 63 6.70 8.62 -7.04
N VAL A 64 6.09 9.12 -8.11
CA VAL A 64 4.65 9.04 -8.33
C VAL A 64 4.22 7.59 -8.60
N THR A 65 4.98 6.85 -9.39
CA THR A 65 4.78 5.41 -9.62
C THR A 65 4.90 4.64 -8.32
N ALA A 66 5.97 4.86 -7.54
CA ALA A 66 6.14 4.19 -6.25
C ALA A 66 5.00 4.50 -5.26
N ALA A 67 4.55 5.75 -5.20
CA ALA A 67 3.40 6.14 -4.38
C ALA A 67 2.09 5.51 -4.86
N SER A 68 1.91 5.42 -6.18
CA SER A 68 0.73 4.79 -6.79
C SER A 68 0.70 3.28 -6.53
N ASP A 69 1.84 2.60 -6.63
CA ASP A 69 1.96 1.17 -6.34
C ASP A 69 1.63 0.85 -4.89
N VAL A 70 2.11 1.67 -3.95
CA VAL A 70 1.78 1.51 -2.52
C VAL A 70 0.30 1.77 -2.26
N ALA A 71 -0.28 2.81 -2.85
CA ALA A 71 -1.70 3.12 -2.71
C ALA A 71 -2.61 2.05 -3.33
N LEU A 72 -2.27 1.55 -4.52
CA LEU A 72 -3.02 0.52 -5.25
C LEU A 72 -2.84 -0.89 -4.64
N GLY A 73 -1.64 -1.20 -4.13
CA GLY A 73 -1.39 -2.43 -3.38
C GLY A 73 -2.22 -2.51 -2.10
N GLY A 74 -2.38 -1.39 -1.39
CA GLY A 74 -3.31 -1.28 -0.27
C GLY A 74 -4.78 -1.45 -0.69
N TRP A 75 -5.18 -0.88 -1.83
CA TRP A 75 -6.55 -0.98 -2.34
C TRP A 75 -6.92 -2.41 -2.76
N THR A 76 -6.03 -3.10 -3.47
CA THR A 76 -6.23 -4.49 -3.90
C THR A 76 -6.26 -5.46 -2.73
N ALA A 77 -5.41 -5.26 -1.70
CA ALA A 77 -5.44 -6.06 -0.48
C ALA A 77 -6.79 -5.93 0.27
N ARG A 78 -7.34 -4.71 0.35
CA ARG A 78 -8.66 -4.47 0.98
C ARG A 78 -9.81 -5.12 0.20
N ILE A 79 -9.76 -5.14 -1.12
CA ILE A 79 -10.75 -5.84 -1.95
C ILE A 79 -10.59 -7.36 -1.85
N ALA A 80 -9.36 -7.87 -1.78
CA ALA A 80 -9.10 -9.31 -1.64
C ALA A 80 -9.64 -9.88 -0.31
N ASP A 81 -9.54 -9.12 0.79
CA ASP A 81 -10.10 -9.54 2.08
C ASP A 81 -11.63 -9.52 2.12
N SER A 82 -12.28 -8.68 1.30
CA SER A 82 -13.74 -8.70 1.15
C SER A 82 -14.29 -10.02 0.56
N ARG A 83 -13.45 -10.81 -0.13
CA ARG A 83 -13.82 -12.15 -0.61
C ARG A 83 -13.63 -13.25 0.43
N ARG A 84 -12.71 -13.08 1.40
CA ARG A 84 -12.44 -14.08 2.44
C ARG A 84 -13.49 -14.14 3.54
N ALA A 85 -14.25 -13.05 3.75
CA ALA A 85 -15.38 -13.05 4.68
C ALA A 85 -16.59 -13.86 4.17
N SER A 86 -16.73 -14.04 2.85
CA SER A 86 -17.89 -14.68 2.22
C SER A 86 -17.77 -16.21 2.09
N THR A 87 -16.54 -16.75 2.08
CA THR A 87 -16.30 -18.18 1.83
C THR A 87 -16.27 -19.03 3.12
N THR A 88 -16.01 -18.44 4.28
CA THR A 88 -15.97 -19.17 5.58
C THR A 88 -17.36 -19.36 6.21
N ARG A 89 -18.46 -19.16 5.46
CA ARG A 89 -19.81 -19.52 5.91
C ARG A 89 -20.24 -20.93 5.45
N TRP A 90 -19.61 -21.50 4.43
CA TRP A 90 -20.07 -22.75 3.82
C TRP A 90 -19.47 -24.03 4.42
N THR A 91 -18.30 -23.98 5.06
CA THR A 91 -17.66 -25.20 5.58
C THR A 91 -18.17 -25.69 6.93
N CYS A 92 -18.99 -24.89 7.64
CA CYS A 92 -19.63 -25.33 8.90
C CYS A 92 -21.06 -25.89 8.72
N SER A 93 -21.58 -25.96 7.49
CA SER A 93 -22.99 -26.32 7.19
C SER A 93 -23.22 -27.78 6.77
N SER A 94 -22.22 -28.67 6.80
CA SER A 94 -22.39 -30.06 6.30
C SER A 94 -22.60 -31.13 7.37
N ARG A 95 -22.78 -30.77 8.65
CA ARG A 95 -22.91 -31.78 9.73
C ARG A 95 -24.35 -32.14 10.14
N ARG A 96 -25.37 -31.73 9.36
CA ARG A 96 -26.78 -32.06 9.64
C ARG A 96 -27.64 -32.03 8.37
N TRP A 97 -27.60 -33.08 7.56
CA TRP A 97 -28.69 -33.40 6.63
C TRP A 97 -29.00 -34.91 6.72
N PRO A 98 -30.28 -35.30 6.86
CA PRO A 98 -30.68 -36.68 7.12
C PRO A 98 -30.58 -37.54 5.85
N THR A 99 -30.13 -38.78 6.03
CA THR A 99 -30.08 -39.82 5.01
C THR A 99 -31.50 -40.27 4.64
N SER A 100 -32.05 -39.72 3.58
CA SER A 100 -33.05 -40.42 2.76
C SER A 100 -32.77 -40.15 1.29
N SER A 101 -32.88 -41.20 0.49
CA SER A 101 -32.76 -41.25 -0.96
C SER A 101 -31.40 -41.71 -1.49
N SER A 102 -31.33 -43.03 -1.60
CA SER A 102 -30.47 -43.83 -2.46
C SER A 102 -30.37 -43.26 -3.88
N ALA A 103 -29.18 -42.82 -4.26
CA ALA A 103 -28.72 -42.83 -5.65
C ALA A 103 -27.19 -42.83 -5.62
N SER A 104 -26.62 -44.00 -5.89
CA SER A 104 -25.18 -44.25 -5.94
C SER A 104 -24.72 -44.17 -7.39
N PRO A 105 -23.81 -43.25 -7.77
CA PRO A 105 -22.99 -43.43 -8.95
C PRO A 105 -21.66 -44.03 -8.53
N LYS A 106 -21.40 -45.24 -9.04
CA LYS A 106 -20.10 -45.90 -8.97
C LYS A 106 -19.12 -45.18 -9.91
N ASN A 107 -17.98 -44.77 -9.37
CA ASN A 107 -16.77 -44.58 -10.17
C ASN A 107 -15.59 -45.03 -9.31
N HIS A 108 -15.11 -46.24 -9.59
CA HIS A 108 -13.79 -46.69 -9.18
C HIS A 108 -12.76 -46.13 -10.16
N CYS A 109 -11.63 -45.65 -9.62
CA CYS A 109 -10.41 -45.15 -10.27
C CYS A 109 -10.57 -43.95 -11.22
#